data_AF-A0A962V772-F1
#
_entry.id   AF-A0A962V772-F1
#
_cell.length_a   1.000
_cell.length_b   1.000
_cell.length_c   1.000
_cell.angle_alpha   90.00
_cell.angle_beta   90.00
_cell.angle_gamma   90.00
#
_symmetry.space_group_name_H-M   'P 1'
#
loop_
_entity.id
_entity.type
_entity.pdbx_description
1 polymer ?
#
loop_
_entity_poly.entity_id
_entity_poly.type
_entity_poly.pdbx_seq_one_letter_code
_entity_poly.pdbx_strand_id
1 'polypeptide(L)' 'MTDKQKPSALQIISSVLSSFIGVQSNKNRERDFKHGRVVHFIIAGVVLTVLFILVVYSAVQFALSTAGG' A
#
# COMPACT_ATOMS: atom_id res chain seq x y z
N MET A 1 0.23 -19.72 -30.79
CA MET A 1 0.12 -18.27 -30.56
C MET A 1 -0.92 -18.09 -29.46
N THR A 2 -0.50 -17.83 -28.22
CA THR A 2 -1.40 -17.88 -27.05
C THR A 2 -2.27 -16.62 -27.01
N ASP A 3 -3.57 -16.81 -27.17
CA ASP A 3 -4.59 -15.77 -27.17
C ASP A 3 -4.61 -15.04 -25.82
N LYS A 4 -4.39 -13.72 -25.82
CA LYS A 4 -4.45 -12.89 -24.60
C LYS A 4 -5.92 -12.68 -24.22
N GLN A 5 -6.48 -13.67 -23.52
CA GLN A 5 -7.82 -13.58 -22.95
C GLN A 5 -7.92 -12.34 -22.06
N LYS A 6 -8.89 -11.47 -22.37
CA LYS A 6 -9.15 -10.22 -21.64
C LYS A 6 -9.38 -10.55 -20.15
N PRO A 7 -8.80 -9.78 -19.22
CA PRO A 7 -8.97 -10.05 -17.80
C PRO A 7 -10.45 -10.09 -17.43
N SER A 8 -10.88 -11.14 -16.73
CA SER A 8 -12.25 -11.23 -16.24
C SER A 8 -12.48 -10.15 -15.16
N ALA A 9 -13.74 -9.76 -14.94
CA ALA A 9 -14.08 -8.77 -13.91
C ALA A 9 -13.53 -9.15 -12.53
N LEU A 10 -13.49 -10.45 -12.21
CA LEU A 10 -12.90 -10.96 -10.97
C LEU A 10 -11.38 -10.79 -10.91
N GLN A 11 -10.67 -10.95 -12.04
CA GLN A 11 -9.23 -10.69 -12.11
C GLN A 11 -8.91 -9.20 -11.93
N ILE A 12 -9.78 -8.32 -12.43
CA ILE A 12 -9.66 -6.87 -12.21
C ILE A 12 -9.83 -6.55 -10.72
N ILE A 13 -10.86 -7.08 -10.07
CA ILE A 13 -11.11 -6.88 -8.64
C ILE A 13 -9.95 -7.43 -7.79
N SER A 14 -9.46 -8.63 -8.10
CA SER A 14 -8.31 -9.23 -7.40
C SER A 14 -7.01 -8.44 -7.61
N SER A 15 -6.78 -7.90 -8.81
CA SER A 15 -5.65 -7.02 -9.11
C SER A 15 -5.73 -5.69 -8.34
N VAL A 16 -6.94 -5.18 -8.14
CA VAL A 16 -7.18 -3.97 -7.34
C VAL A 16 -6.89 -4.25 -5.87
N LEU A 17 -7.42 -5.34 -5.31
CA LEU A 17 -7.20 -5.73 -3.90
C LEU A 17 -5.73 -6.03 -3.57
N SER A 18 -5.02 -6.72 -4.46
CA SER A 18 -3.58 -6.99 -4.30
C SER A 18 -2.72 -5.72 -4.36
N SER A 19 -3.17 -4.71 -5.13
CA SER A 19 -2.56 -3.37 -5.11
C SER A 19 -2.82 -2.63 -3.79
N PHE A 20 -3.97 -2.87 -3.14
CA PHE A 20 -4.28 -2.29 -1.82
C PHE A 20 -3.46 -2.91 -0.68
N ILE A 21 -3.04 -4.17 -0.79
CA ILE A 21 -2.17 -4.85 0.20
C ILE A 21 -0.68 -4.51 -0.02
N GLY A 22 -0.33 -3.81 -1.11
CA GLY A 22 1.04 -3.38 -1.40
C GLY A 22 1.84 -4.35 -2.25
N VAL A 23 1.21 -5.38 -2.83
CA VAL A 23 1.86 -6.29 -3.78
C VAL A 23 1.81 -5.65 -5.16
N GLN A 24 2.63 -4.60 -5.33
CA GLN A 24 2.83 -3.97 -6.62
C GLN A 24 3.40 -5.01 -7.59
N SER A 25 2.65 -5.34 -8.64
CA SER A 25 3.07 -6.29 -9.67
C SER A 25 4.49 -5.96 -10.17
N ASN A 26 5.31 -6.99 -10.41
CA ASN A 26 6.71 -6.88 -10.85
C ASN A 26 6.89 -5.92 -12.06
N LYS A 27 5.87 -5.77 -12.89
CA LYS A 27 5.83 -4.81 -14.02
C LYS A 27 5.82 -3.34 -13.58
N ASN A 28 5.09 -3.00 -12.51
CA ASN A 28 5.09 -1.66 -11.94
C ASN A 28 6.45 -1.38 -11.29
N ARG A 29 6.98 -2.37 -10.56
CA ARG A 29 8.30 -2.30 -9.97
C ARG A 29 9.39 -2.12 -11.04
N GLU A 30 9.43 -2.90 -12.11
CA GLU A 30 10.41 -2.71 -13.20
C GLU A 30 10.34 -1.34 -13.87
N ARG A 31 9.13 -0.80 -14.07
CA ARG A 31 8.95 0.56 -14.61
C ARG A 31 9.47 1.62 -13.63
N ASP A 32 9.11 1.48 -12.36
CA ASP A 32 9.48 2.43 -11.32
C ASP A 32 10.97 2.30 -10.94
N PHE A 33 11.61 1.15 -11.16
CA PHE A 33 13.05 0.94 -11.04
C PHE A 33 13.83 1.39 -12.28
N LYS A 34 13.25 1.27 -13.49
CA LYS A 34 13.88 1.78 -14.73
C LYS A 34 13.76 3.28 -14.90
N HIS A 35 12.74 3.93 -14.34
CA HIS A 35 12.47 5.36 -14.56
C HIS A 35 12.35 6.18 -13.26
N GLY A 36 12.25 5.55 -12.10
CA GLY A 36 12.04 6.22 -10.81
C GLY A 36 13.21 6.07 -9.85
N ARG A 37 13.55 7.16 -9.15
CA ARG A 37 14.56 7.15 -8.09
C ARG A 37 13.99 6.45 -6.86
N VAL A 38 14.61 5.36 -6.42
CA VAL A 38 14.35 4.57 -5.19
C VAL A 38 13.96 5.43 -3.98
N VAL A 39 14.50 6.64 -3.89
CA VAL A 39 14.18 7.69 -2.92
C VAL A 39 12.66 7.91 -2.73
N HIS A 40 11.85 7.86 -3.79
CA HIS A 40 10.39 8.07 -3.66
C HIS A 40 9.69 6.97 -2.86
N PHE A 41 10.15 5.73 -2.99
CA PHE A 41 9.63 4.60 -2.22
C PHE A 41 10.02 4.69 -0.74
N ILE A 42 11.24 5.13 -0.47
CA ILE A 42 11.72 5.35 0.91
C ILE A 42 10.91 6.46 1.58
N ILE A 43 10.70 7.59 0.89
CA ILE A 43 9.88 8.70 1.41
C ILE A 43 8.45 8.23 1.66
N ALA A 44 7.83 7.51 0.71
CA ALA A 44 6.48 6.97 0.89
C ALA A 44 6.38 6.02 2.09
N GLY A 45 7.38 5.14 2.26
CA GLY A 45 7.47 4.25 3.41
C GLY A 45 7.58 5.01 4.73
N VAL A 46 8.48 6.00 4.81
CA VAL A 46 8.66 6.83 6.02
C VAL A 46 7.38 7.59 6.37
N VAL A 47 6.72 8.21 5.39
CA VAL A 47 5.46 8.94 5.60
C VAL A 47 4.38 7.99 6.13
N LEU A 48 4.25 6.80 5.55
CA LEU A 48 3.30 5.78 6.00
C LEU A 48 3.60 5.33 7.45
N THR A 49 4.87 5.10 7.78
CA THR A 49 5.28 4.72 9.13
C THR A 49 4.97 5.80 10.16
N VAL A 50 5.26 7.07 9.86
CA VAL A 50 4.94 8.19 10.76
C VAL A 50 3.42 8.28 10.98
N LEU A 51 2.63 8.18 9.90
CA LEU A 51 1.18 8.19 9.99
C LEU A 51 0.65 7.04 10.86
N PHE A 52 1.18 5.84 10.69
CA PHE A 52 0.81 4.67 11.49
C PHE A 52 1.08 4.89 12.98
N ILE A 53 2.26 5.43 13.32
CA ILE A 53 2.61 5.74 14.71
C ILE A 53 1.62 6.74 15.31
N LEU A 54 1.26 7.81 14.57
CA LEU A 54 0.30 8.81 15.04
C LEU A 54 -1.09 8.21 15.29
N VAL A 55 -1.55 7.30 14.42
CA VAL A 55 -2.82 6.59 14.59
C VAL A 55 -2.81 5.76 15.87
N VAL A 56 -1.78 4.94 16.07
CA VAL A 56 -1.65 4.10 17.27
C VAL A 56 -1.55 4.96 18.52
N TYR A 57 -0.73 6.01 18.50
CA TYR A 57 -0.59 6.96 19.60
C TYR A 57 -1.93 7.61 19.97
N SER A 58 -2.68 8.09 18.98
CA SER A 58 -3.98 8.72 19.20
C SER A 58 -5.00 7.72 19.75
N ALA A 59 -4.98 6.48 19.26
CA ALA A 59 -5.84 5.41 19.77
C ALA A 59 -5.53 5.07 21.24
N VAL A 60 -4.25 5.01 21.62
CA VAL A 60 -3.84 4.80 23.01
C VAL A 60 -4.27 5.97 23.90
N GLN A 61 -4.07 7.21 23.45
CA GLN A 61 -4.50 8.38 24.20
C GLN A 61 -6.02 8.41 24.40
N PHE A 62 -6.78 8.07 23.36
CA PHE A 62 -8.23 7.94 23.45
C PHE A 62 -8.63 6.86 24.46
N ALA A 63 -8.01 5.68 24.39
CA ALA A 63 -8.27 4.58 25.31
C ALA A 63 -8.00 4.96 26.77
N LEU A 64 -6.87 5.62 27.04
CA LEU A 64 -6.53 6.10 28.39
C LEU A 64 -7.52 7.17 28.87
N SER A 65 -7.92 8.10 28.00
CA SER A 65 -8.94 9.11 28.33
C SER A 65 -10.30 8.50 28.64
N THR A 66 -10.66 7.36 28.04
CA THR A 66 -11.91 6.64 28.33
C THR A 66 -11.82 5.74 29.56
N ALA A 67 -10.62 5.29 29.95
CA ALA A 67 -10.40 4.37 31.06
C ALA A 67 -10.07 5.08 32.39
N GLY A 68 -9.61 6.34 32.33
CA GLY A 68 -9.33 7.18 33.51
C GLY A 68 -10.52 8.02 34.00
N GLY A 69 -11.71 7.83 33.41
CA GLY A 69 -12.98 8.44 33.83
C GLY A 69 -13.86 7.47 34.60
#